data_AF-A0AAD6KN49-F1
#
_entry.id   AF-A0AAD6KN49-F1
#
_cell.length_a   1.000
_cell.length_b   1.000
_cell.length_c   1.000
_cell.angle_alpha   90.00
_cell.angle_beta   90.00
_cell.angle_gamma   90.00
#
_symmetry.space_group_name_H-M   'P 1'
#
loop_
_entity.id
_entity.type
_entity.pdbx_description
1 polymer ?
#
loop_
_entity_poly.entity_id
_entity_poly.type
_entity_poly.pdbx_seq_one_letter_code
_entity_poly.pdbx_strand_id
1 'polypeptide(L)'
;MRASCILVCFFMFLAASSAVPGKKKQYKPCRELVLYFHDIIYNGKNAANATSAIVAAPEGANLTILAGQFHFGNIAVFDDPITLDNNLHSPPVGGVATISTDAFEGEVYFRLRVDIKFYECW
;
A
#
# COMPACT_ATOMS: atom_id res chain seq x y z
N MET A 1 -27.04 -30.76 -47.05
CA MET A 1 -27.96 -30.49 -45.90
C MET A 1 -27.30 -30.69 -44.53
N ARG A 2 -26.60 -31.80 -44.26
CA ARG A 2 -25.99 -32.08 -42.93
C ARG A 2 -25.00 -31.02 -42.41
N ALA A 3 -24.08 -30.54 -43.26
CA ALA A 3 -23.09 -29.52 -42.87
C ALA A 3 -23.72 -28.13 -42.61
N SER A 4 -24.80 -27.80 -43.32
CA SER A 4 -25.50 -26.51 -43.18
C SER A 4 -26.22 -26.40 -41.84
N CYS A 5 -26.83 -27.50 -41.37
CA CYS A 5 -27.46 -27.56 -40.04
C CYS A 5 -26.43 -27.42 -38.91
N ILE A 6 -25.25 -28.04 -39.04
CA ILE A 6 -24.19 -27.95 -38.04
C ILE A 6 -23.70 -26.50 -37.90
N LEU A 7 -23.52 -25.80 -39.03
CA LEU A 7 -23.09 -24.40 -39.04
C LEU A 7 -24.14 -23.48 -38.39
N VAL A 8 -25.42 -23.69 -38.68
CA VAL A 8 -26.53 -22.94 -38.06
C VAL A 8 -26.61 -23.19 -36.56
N CYS A 9 -26.46 -24.44 -36.11
CA CYS A 9 -26.43 -24.76 -34.70
C CYS A 9 -25.24 -24.10 -33.99
N PHE A 10 -24.06 -24.09 -34.60
CA PHE A 10 -22.86 -23.46 -34.03
C PHE A 10 -23.03 -21.95 -33.83
N PHE A 11 -23.61 -21.25 -34.82
CA PHE A 11 -23.91 -19.82 -34.70
C PHE A 11 -25.01 -19.54 -33.67
N MET A 12 -26.01 -20.43 -33.49
CA MET A 12 -26.98 -20.31 -32.39
C MET A 12 -26.35 -20.43 -31.01
N PHE A 13 -25.40 -21.37 -30.82
CA PHE A 13 -24.71 -21.54 -29.53
C PHE A 13 -23.83 -20.33 -29.18
N LEU A 14 -23.19 -19.71 -30.17
CA LEU A 14 -22.42 -18.48 -29.97
C LEU A 14 -23.31 -17.29 -29.56
N ALA A 15 -24.49 -17.16 -30.16
CA ALA A 15 -25.44 -16.10 -29.81
C ALA A 15 -26.06 -16.27 -28.40
N ALA A 16 -26.08 -17.49 -27.85
CA ALA A 16 -26.63 -17.79 -26.53
C ALA A 16 -25.63 -17.59 -25.37
N SER A 17 -24.36 -17.33 -25.67
CA SER A 17 -23.32 -17.17 -24.65
C SER A 17 -23.24 -15.72 -24.17
N SER A 18 -24.20 -15.30 -23.34
CA SER A 18 -24.11 -14.03 -22.60
C SER A 18 -23.43 -14.27 -21.24
N ALA A 19 -22.23 -13.73 -21.04
CA ALA A 19 -21.60 -13.69 -19.74
C ALA A 19 -22.34 -12.67 -18.86
N VAL A 20 -23.14 -13.14 -17.89
CA VAL A 20 -23.79 -12.27 -16.91
C VAL A 20 -22.70 -11.75 -15.96
N PRO A 21 -22.42 -10.43 -15.90
CA PRO A 21 -21.46 -9.90 -14.94
C PRO A 21 -21.99 -10.20 -13.54
N GLY A 22 -21.24 -10.99 -12.76
CA GLY A 22 -21.56 -11.21 -11.36
C GLY A 22 -21.66 -9.87 -10.65
N LYS A 23 -22.77 -9.64 -9.92
CA LYS A 23 -22.91 -8.42 -9.10
C LYS A 23 -21.78 -8.38 -8.09
N LYS A 24 -20.81 -7.48 -8.30
CA LYS A 24 -19.78 -7.20 -7.28
C LYS A 24 -20.52 -6.66 -6.06
N LYS A 25 -20.36 -7.30 -4.89
CA LYS A 25 -20.89 -6.77 -3.64
C LYS A 25 -20.21 -5.42 -3.40
N GLN A 26 -20.99 -4.35 -3.42
CA GLN A 26 -20.49 -3.03 -3.06
C GLN A 26 -20.30 -3.04 -1.53
N TYR A 27 -19.04 -3.04 -1.09
CA TYR A 27 -18.72 -3.00 0.32
C TYR A 27 -18.90 -1.56 0.82
N LYS A 28 -19.80 -1.36 1.80
CA LYS A 28 -19.92 -0.08 2.49
C LYS A 28 -19.20 -0.19 3.84
N PRO A 29 -18.22 0.69 4.14
CA PRO A 29 -17.55 0.68 5.43
C PRO A 29 -18.54 0.99 6.56
N CYS A 30 -18.45 0.24 7.67
CA CYS A 30 -19.30 0.43 8.85
C CYS A 30 -18.91 1.67 9.67
N ARG A 31 -17.63 2.08 9.57
CA ARG A 31 -17.03 3.24 10.21
C ARG A 31 -15.93 3.79 9.31
N GLU A 32 -15.69 5.09 9.43
CA GLU A 32 -14.61 5.79 8.75
C GLU A 32 -13.69 6.40 9.83
N LEU A 33 -12.41 6.06 9.78
CA LEU A 33 -11.37 6.64 10.62
C LEU A 33 -10.46 7.45 9.71
N VAL A 34 -10.31 8.73 10.00
CA VAL A 34 -9.39 9.64 9.30
C VAL A 34 -8.22 9.89 10.23
N LEU A 35 -7.02 9.50 9.80
CA LEU A 35 -5.80 9.52 10.58
C LEU A 35 -4.67 10.11 9.74
N TYR A 36 -3.74 10.77 10.42
CA TYR A 36 -2.56 11.38 9.80
C TYR A 36 -1.31 10.69 10.34
N PHE A 37 -0.58 10.04 9.44
CA PHE A 37 0.72 9.43 9.71
C PHE A 37 1.81 10.44 9.37
N HIS A 38 2.75 10.64 10.27
CA HIS A 38 3.84 11.60 10.07
C HIS A 38 5.17 10.87 10.03
N ASP A 39 5.72 10.71 8.82
CA ASP A 39 7.04 10.10 8.60
C ASP A 39 8.11 11.18 8.46
N ILE A 40 9.15 11.09 9.31
CA ILE A 40 10.32 11.98 9.29
C ILE A 40 11.56 11.13 9.10
N ILE A 41 11.99 11.02 7.85
CA ILE A 41 13.12 10.19 7.50
C ILE A 41 14.45 10.79 7.95
N TYR A 42 15.31 9.94 8.50
CA TYR A 42 16.69 10.30 8.85
C TYR A 42 17.50 10.68 7.60
N ASN A 43 18.10 11.86 7.62
CA ASN A 43 18.87 12.44 6.52
C ASN A 43 20.37 12.60 6.82
N GLY A 44 20.86 11.99 7.91
CA GLY A 44 22.24 12.12 8.36
C GLY A 44 22.50 13.30 9.30
N LYS A 45 21.53 14.21 9.47
CA LYS A 45 21.68 15.44 10.27
C LYS A 45 20.53 15.69 11.25
N ASN A 46 19.41 15.01 11.09
CA ASN A 46 18.18 15.20 11.89
C ASN A 46 17.93 14.06 12.90
N ALA A 47 18.98 13.44 13.47
CA ALA A 47 18.85 12.28 14.38
C ALA A 47 17.90 12.52 15.56
N ALA A 48 17.80 13.76 16.06
CA ALA A 48 16.91 14.10 17.17
C ALA A 48 15.42 14.15 16.79
N ASN A 49 15.09 14.29 15.50
CA ASN A 49 13.72 14.51 15.01
C ASN A 49 13.22 13.37 14.10
N ALA A 50 14.11 12.50 13.64
CA ALA A 50 13.75 11.44 12.71
C ALA A 50 12.90 10.37 13.42
N THR A 51 11.83 9.94 12.77
CA THR A 51 10.95 8.83 13.19
C THR A 51 11.21 7.58 12.37
N SER A 52 11.98 7.67 11.29
CA SER A 52 12.35 6.53 10.45
C SER A 52 13.79 6.58 9.94
N ALA A 53 14.34 5.43 9.56
CA ALA A 53 15.70 5.30 9.04
C ALA A 53 15.87 4.08 8.13
N ILE A 54 16.81 4.15 7.19
CA ILE A 54 17.25 2.99 6.39
C ILE A 54 18.19 2.14 7.23
N VAL A 55 17.87 0.87 7.39
CA VAL A 55 18.66 -0.11 8.15
C VAL A 55 19.42 -1.09 7.26
N ALA A 56 19.01 -1.23 6.00
CA ALA A 56 19.74 -2.00 4.99
C ALA A 56 19.52 -1.41 3.60
N ALA A 57 20.49 -1.55 2.71
CA ALA A 57 20.41 -1.15 1.31
C ALA A 57 21.33 -2.05 0.46
N PRO A 58 21.14 -2.11 -0.86
CA PRO A 58 22.08 -2.79 -1.75
C PRO A 58 23.52 -2.27 -1.62
N GLU A 59 24.50 -3.08 -2.00
CA GLU A 59 25.90 -2.71 -1.91
C GLU A 59 26.20 -1.42 -2.69
N GLY A 60 26.90 -0.48 -2.04
CA GLY A 60 27.21 0.84 -2.60
C GLY A 60 26.10 1.89 -2.47
N ALA A 61 24.92 1.53 -1.98
CA ALA A 61 23.84 2.47 -1.71
C ALA A 61 24.03 3.22 -0.38
N ASN A 62 23.45 4.42 -0.30
CA ASN A 62 23.56 5.29 0.87
C ASN A 62 22.40 5.04 1.85
N LEU A 63 22.72 4.76 3.12
CA LEU A 63 21.73 4.52 4.19
C LEU A 63 21.13 5.80 4.79
N THR A 64 21.59 6.96 4.37
CA THR A 64 21.24 8.26 4.96
C THR A 64 20.37 9.14 4.07
N ILE A 65 20.09 8.75 2.82
CA ILE A 65 19.36 9.58 1.88
C ILE A 65 18.27 8.73 1.21
N LEU A 66 17.05 8.85 1.73
CA LEU A 66 15.81 8.44 1.04
C LEU A 66 15.20 9.63 0.25
N ALA A 67 15.61 10.87 0.56
CA ALA A 67 14.98 12.06 0.03
C ALA A 67 15.37 12.30 -1.44
N GLY A 68 14.38 12.21 -2.33
CA GLY A 68 14.47 12.67 -3.73
C GLY A 68 14.81 11.61 -4.78
N GLN A 69 15.09 10.37 -4.38
CA GLN A 69 15.36 9.25 -5.29
C GLN A 69 14.68 7.99 -4.75
N PHE A 70 13.86 7.31 -5.55
CA PHE A 70 13.35 5.99 -5.21
C PHE A 70 14.47 4.98 -5.42
N HIS A 71 14.86 4.29 -4.36
CA HIS A 71 15.86 3.24 -4.44
C HIS A 71 15.14 1.89 -4.38
N PHE A 72 15.70 0.86 -5.01
CA PHE A 72 15.16 -0.49 -4.93
C PHE A 72 15.96 -1.30 -3.93
N GLY A 73 15.29 -1.98 -3.00
CA GLY A 73 15.89 -2.95 -2.09
C GLY A 73 16.43 -2.38 -0.78
N ASN A 74 16.19 -1.10 -0.48
CA ASN A 74 16.40 -0.59 0.87
C ASN A 74 15.36 -1.18 1.81
N ILE A 75 15.77 -1.35 3.06
CA ILE A 75 14.91 -1.69 4.19
C ILE A 75 14.88 -0.47 5.09
N ALA A 76 13.70 0.13 5.26
CA ALA A 76 13.47 1.22 6.19
C ALA A 76 12.63 0.76 7.38
N VAL A 77 12.98 1.25 8.55
CA VAL A 77 12.24 1.05 9.80
C VAL A 77 11.61 2.38 10.18
N PHE A 78 10.33 2.35 10.55
CA PHE A 78 9.53 3.50 10.92
C PHE A 78 8.99 3.30 12.34
N ASP A 79 8.91 4.37 13.12
CA ASP A 79 8.19 4.49 14.39
C ASP A 79 7.40 5.81 14.38
N ASP A 80 6.42 5.89 13.49
CA ASP A 80 5.76 7.15 13.13
C ASP A 80 4.54 7.42 14.02
N PRO A 81 4.39 8.65 14.56
CA PRO A 81 3.20 9.04 15.31
C PRO A 81 1.97 9.14 14.40
N ILE A 82 0.83 8.69 14.93
CA ILE A 82 -0.48 8.85 14.29
C ILE A 82 -1.28 9.88 15.07
N THR A 83 -1.88 10.85 14.37
CA THR A 83 -2.69 11.93 14.95
C THR A 83 -4.07 12.00 14.29
N LEU A 84 -5.02 12.68 14.95
CA LEU A 84 -6.39 12.90 14.44
C LEU A 84 -6.51 14.13 13.53
N ASP A 85 -5.43 14.91 13.40
CA ASP A 85 -5.35 16.11 12.57
C ASP A 85 -4.02 16.18 11.82
N ASN A 86 -3.86 17.16 10.94
CA ASN A 86 -2.67 17.30 10.11
C ASN A 86 -1.46 17.92 10.86
N ASN A 87 -1.50 18.07 12.19
CA ASN A 87 -0.43 18.69 12.96
C ASN A 87 0.41 17.63 13.67
N LEU A 88 1.68 17.50 13.27
CA LEU A 88 2.65 16.58 13.86
C LEU A 88 2.84 16.78 15.38
N HIS A 89 2.60 18.00 15.90
CA HIS A 89 2.76 18.29 17.32
C HIS A 89 1.51 17.98 18.17
N SER A 90 0.43 17.52 17.54
CA SER A 90 -0.76 17.07 18.27
C SER A 90 -0.48 15.77 19.04
N PRO A 91 -1.23 15.49 20.12
CA PRO A 91 -1.06 14.24 20.87
C PRO A 91 -1.24 13.01 19.97
N PRO A 92 -0.31 12.05 19.98
CA PRO A 92 -0.46 10.84 19.18
C PRO A 92 -1.55 9.94 19.77
N VAL A 93 -2.41 9.41 18.91
CA VAL A 93 -3.45 8.42 19.26
C VAL A 93 -3.02 6.98 19.01
N GLY A 94 -1.84 6.82 18.40
CA GLY A 94 -1.20 5.55 18.08
C GLY A 94 0.16 5.78 17.44
N GLY A 95 0.85 4.68 17.14
CA GLY A 95 2.10 4.68 16.39
C GLY A 95 2.12 3.57 15.36
N VAL A 96 2.90 3.75 14.31
CA VAL A 96 3.20 2.71 13.32
C VAL A 96 4.66 2.31 13.42
N ALA A 97 4.88 1.09 13.91
CA ALA A 97 6.16 0.41 13.77
C ALA A 97 6.10 -0.51 12.54
N THR A 98 6.86 -0.22 11.49
CA THR A 98 6.82 -1.02 10.25
C THR A 98 8.19 -1.14 9.60
N ILE A 99 8.38 -2.21 8.83
CA ILE A 99 9.54 -2.42 7.95
C ILE A 99 9.03 -2.33 6.52
N SER A 100 9.56 -1.40 5.73
CA SER A 100 9.25 -1.28 4.31
C SER A 100 10.47 -1.63 3.46
N THR A 101 10.25 -2.36 2.38
CA THR A 101 11.21 -2.46 1.29
C THR A 101 10.84 -1.42 0.24
N ASP A 102 11.72 -0.46 -0.07
CA ASP A 102 11.45 0.42 -1.22
C ASP A 102 11.62 -0.38 -2.52
N ALA A 103 10.55 -0.50 -3.30
CA ALA A 103 10.58 -1.13 -4.61
C ALA A 103 9.55 -0.45 -5.48
N PHE A 104 9.96 0.57 -6.22
CA PHE A 104 9.16 1.15 -7.28
C PHE A 104 9.98 1.24 -8.57
N GLU A 105 9.93 0.15 -9.34
CA GLU A 105 10.20 0.16 -10.77
C GLU A 105 9.25 -0.86 -11.43
N GLY A 106 8.14 -0.39 -12.02
CA GLY A 106 7.20 -1.18 -12.85
C GLY A 106 6.60 -2.45 -12.22
N GLU A 107 5.32 -2.42 -11.83
CA GLU A 107 4.51 -3.58 -11.37
C GLU A 107 5.16 -4.56 -10.36
N VAL A 108 6.14 -4.15 -9.56
CA VAL A 108 6.66 -4.98 -8.46
C VAL A 108 5.80 -4.73 -7.22
N TYR A 109 4.84 -5.63 -7.00
CA TYR A 109 3.99 -5.67 -5.81
C TYR A 109 4.82 -5.75 -4.51
N PHE A 110 4.58 -4.83 -3.58
CA PHE A 110 5.06 -4.95 -2.20
C PHE A 110 3.87 -5.12 -1.24
N ARG A 111 4.02 -6.00 -0.25
CA ARG A 111 3.01 -6.24 0.78
C ARG A 111 3.47 -5.62 2.10
N LEU A 112 2.90 -4.48 2.45
CA LEU A 112 3.10 -3.86 3.74
C LEU A 112 2.19 -4.51 4.78
N ARG A 113 2.76 -4.99 5.90
CA ARG A 113 1.99 -5.32 7.09
C ARG A 113 2.23 -4.24 8.13
N VAL A 114 1.16 -3.53 8.48
CA VAL A 114 1.17 -2.46 9.47
C VAL A 114 0.33 -2.93 10.66
N ASP A 115 0.92 -2.97 11.85
CA ASP A 115 0.17 -3.21 13.09
C ASP A 115 -0.10 -1.85 13.76
N ILE A 116 -1.31 -1.31 13.54
CA ILE A 116 -1.74 -0.04 14.15
C ILE A 116 -2.40 -0.31 15.48
N LYS A 117 -1.87 0.28 16.55
CA LYS A 117 -2.46 0.21 17.90
C LYS A 117 -3.08 1.56 18.27
N PHE A 118 -4.38 1.56 18.54
CA PHE A 118 -5.07 2.72 19.10
C PHE A 118 -5.18 2.57 20.61
N TYR A 119 -4.88 3.66 21.33
CA TYR A 119 -5.01 3.69 22.79
C TYR A 119 -6.42 4.07 23.25
N GLU A 120 -7.23 4.62 22.35
CA GLU A 120 -8.66 4.86 22.56
C GLU A 120 -9.47 3.81 21.79
N CYS A 121 -10.43 3.20 22.47
CA CYS A 121 -11.36 2.24 21.87
C CYS A 121 -12.55 3.02 21.31
N TRP A 122 -12.74 2.96 19.98
CA TRP A 122 -13.83 3.61 19.26
C TRP A 122 -14.92 2.61 18.86
#